data_AF-A0A3N4UN77-F1
#
_entry.id   AF-A0A3N4UN77-F1
#
_cell.length_a   1.000
_cell.length_b   1.000
_cell.length_c   1.000
_cell.angle_alpha   90.00
_cell.angle_beta   90.00
_cell.angle_gamma   90.00
#
_symmetry.space_group_name_H-M   'P 1'
#
loop_
_entity.id
_entity.type
_entity.pdbx_description
1 polymer ?
#
loop_
_entity_poly.entity_id
_entity_poly.type
_entity_poly.pdbx_seq_one_letter_code
_entity_poly.pdbx_strand_id
1 'polypeptide(L)'
;MALIDPTLLTSENGLLENAQIVILVLSTLVFWMRLYQLIKLRHLTLLAFGLFISNLPFVGAGRELSFGAAIGADPDLVTTIQIVMATFWAALTLCALGLFILRVSPKLAAIGRYFTHPTSLNIYAAILIFGLSSAFEQGAFYLPHSTLMEELLELVAFSLILRAAWVLREKTRP
;
A
#
# COMPACT_ATOMS: atom_id res chain seq x y z
N MET A 1 -25.81 6.00 -26.38
CA MET A 1 -25.22 6.41 -25.09
C MET A 1 -25.73 5.38 -24.08
N ALA A 2 -24.96 4.32 -23.85
CA ALA A 2 -25.39 3.24 -22.97
C ALA A 2 -25.41 3.77 -21.54
N LEU A 3 -26.60 3.84 -20.94
CA LEU A 3 -26.81 4.12 -19.53
C LEU A 3 -26.08 3.02 -18.75
N ILE A 4 -25.00 3.40 -18.05
CA ILE A 4 -24.36 2.53 -17.07
C ILE A 4 -25.43 2.21 -16.03
N ASP A 5 -25.67 0.92 -15.81
CA ASP A 5 -26.66 0.42 -14.86
C ASP A 5 -26.34 0.97 -13.47
N PRO A 6 -27.26 1.71 -12.81
CA PRO A 6 -27.00 2.31 -11.50
C PRO A 6 -26.72 1.26 -10.41
N THR A 7 -27.10 0.01 -10.61
CA THR A 7 -26.77 -1.09 -9.68
C THR A 7 -25.29 -1.47 -9.71
N LEU A 8 -24.62 -1.29 -10.85
CA LEU A 8 -23.18 -1.49 -11.04
C LEU A 8 -22.31 -0.42 -10.35
N LEU A 9 -22.92 0.72 -9.97
CA LEU A 9 -22.27 1.79 -9.22
C LEU A 9 -22.34 1.58 -7.70
N THR A 10 -23.17 0.64 -7.24
CA THR A 10 -23.47 0.38 -5.82
C THR A 10 -23.23 -1.06 -5.37
N SER A 11 -22.92 -1.98 -6.30
CA SER A 11 -22.54 -3.36 -5.98
C SER A 11 -21.01 -3.49 -5.97
N GLU A 12 -20.44 -4.11 -4.93
CA GLU A 12 -19.02 -4.52 -4.89
C GLU A 12 -18.62 -5.18 -6.22
N ASN A 13 -17.56 -4.69 -6.85
CA ASN A 13 -17.11 -5.24 -8.13
C ASN A 13 -16.05 -6.30 -7.87
N GLY A 14 -16.49 -7.56 -7.74
CA GLY A 14 -15.61 -8.69 -7.44
C GLY A 14 -14.42 -8.87 -8.39
N LEU A 15 -14.43 -8.31 -9.62
CA LEU A 15 -13.24 -8.30 -10.48
C LEU A 15 -12.18 -7.28 -10.02
N LEU A 16 -12.60 -6.09 -9.58
CA LEU A 16 -11.69 -5.07 -9.07
C LEU A 16 -11.09 -5.47 -7.73
N GLU A 17 -11.89 -6.04 -6.83
CA GLU A 17 -11.40 -6.60 -5.56
C GLU A 17 -10.36 -7.70 -5.80
N ASN A 18 -10.61 -8.63 -6.73
CA ASN A 18 -9.64 -9.65 -7.10
C ASN A 18 -8.33 -9.05 -7.65
N ALA A 19 -8.40 -7.97 -8.44
CA ALA A 19 -7.22 -7.27 -8.92
C ALA A 19 -6.45 -6.59 -7.78
N GLN A 20 -7.14 -5.97 -6.82
CA GLN A 20 -6.54 -5.39 -5.62
C GLN A 20 -5.85 -6.47 -4.77
N ILE A 21 -6.46 -7.64 -4.58
CA ILE A 21 -5.86 -8.79 -3.88
C ILE A 21 -4.54 -9.20 -4.55
N VAL A 22 -4.55 -9.37 -5.87
CA VAL A 22 -3.34 -9.75 -6.61
C VAL A 22 -2.25 -8.69 -6.43
N ILE A 23 -2.59 -7.40 -6.53
CA ILE A 23 -1.61 -6.32 -6.32
C ILE A 23 -1.10 -6.30 -4.88
N LEU A 24 -1.94 -6.57 -3.89
CA LEU A 24 -1.53 -6.63 -2.49
C LEU A 24 -0.57 -7.79 -2.24
N VAL A 25 -0.87 -9.00 -2.76
CA VAL A 25 0.01 -10.16 -2.65
C VAL A 25 1.36 -9.89 -3.33
N LEU A 26 1.34 -9.33 -4.54
CA LEU A 26 2.56 -8.95 -5.27
C LEU A 26 3.36 -7.88 -4.50
N SER A 27 2.67 -6.89 -3.93
CA SER A 27 3.25 -5.88 -3.05
C SER A 27 3.95 -6.53 -1.88
N THR A 28 3.26 -7.38 -1.12
CA THR A 28 3.82 -8.10 0.02
C THR A 28 5.08 -8.88 -0.36
N LEU A 29 5.08 -9.61 -1.47
CA LEU A 29 6.25 -10.34 -1.96
C LEU A 29 7.43 -9.41 -2.27
N VAL A 30 7.19 -8.30 -2.97
CA VAL A 30 8.21 -7.29 -3.27
C VAL A 30 8.78 -6.70 -1.98
N PHE A 31 7.93 -6.33 -1.02
CA PHE A 31 8.36 -5.80 0.27
C PHE A 31 9.25 -6.77 1.04
N TRP A 32 8.90 -8.06 1.08
CA TRP A 32 9.73 -9.11 1.66
C TRP A 32 11.09 -9.25 0.97
N MET A 33 11.12 -9.25 -0.37
CA MET A 33 12.36 -9.29 -1.13
C MET A 33 13.27 -8.09 -0.82
N ARG A 34 12.69 -6.89 -0.71
CA ARG A 34 13.43 -5.66 -0.38
C ARG A 34 13.93 -5.65 1.06
N LEU A 35 13.12 -6.13 2.01
CA LEU A 35 13.53 -6.29 3.39
C LEU A 35 14.72 -7.26 3.49
N TYR A 36 14.68 -8.38 2.76
CA TYR A 36 15.79 -9.33 2.70
C TYR A 36 17.07 -8.70 2.13
N GLN A 37 16.95 -7.90 1.06
CA GLN A 37 18.09 -7.14 0.51
C GLN A 37 18.66 -6.17 1.54
N LEU A 38 17.80 -5.45 2.27
CA LEU A 38 18.22 -4.51 3.30
C LEU A 38 18.94 -5.19 4.48
N ILE A 39 18.50 -6.39 4.86
CA ILE A 39 19.17 -7.17 5.92
C ILE A 39 20.61 -7.53 5.49
N LYS A 40 20.83 -7.86 4.21
CA LYS A 40 22.15 -8.21 3.67
C LYS A 40 23.03 -7.01 3.36
N LEU A 41 22.47 -5.94 2.80
CA LEU A 41 23.21 -4.81 2.24
C LEU A 41 23.12 -3.61 3.20
N ARG A 42 24.14 -3.47 4.05
CA ARG A 42 24.19 -2.45 5.11
C ARG A 42 24.14 -1.00 4.63
N HIS A 43 24.47 -0.73 3.37
CA HIS A 43 24.54 0.65 2.86
C HIS A 43 23.17 1.19 2.40
N LEU A 44 22.14 0.34 2.19
CA LEU A 44 20.84 0.69 1.60
C LEU A 44 19.95 1.55 2.52
N THR A 45 20.45 2.73 2.83
CA THR A 45 19.95 3.64 3.84
C THR A 45 18.58 4.19 3.45
N LEU A 46 18.43 4.55 2.17
CA LEU A 46 17.17 4.99 1.57
C LEU A 46 16.13 3.87 1.48
N LEU A 47 16.57 2.63 1.31
CA LEU A 47 15.67 1.48 1.25
C LEU A 47 15.01 1.23 2.62
N ALA A 48 15.77 1.33 3.72
CA ALA A 48 15.23 1.15 5.06
C ALA A 48 14.10 2.13 5.38
N PHE A 49 14.35 3.42 5.18
CA PHE A 49 13.35 4.46 5.45
C PHE A 49 12.19 4.39 4.47
N GLY A 50 12.46 4.17 3.19
CA GLY A 50 11.41 4.11 2.18
C GLY A 50 10.50 2.90 2.32
N LEU A 51 11.02 1.73 2.70
CA LEU A 51 10.18 0.56 3.03
C LEU A 51 9.27 0.85 4.23
N PHE A 52 9.80 1.46 5.28
CA PHE A 52 9.00 1.85 6.44
C PHE A 52 7.84 2.78 6.04
N ILE A 53 8.14 3.86 5.31
CA ILE A 53 7.13 4.83 4.89
C ILE A 53 6.13 4.22 3.89
N SER A 54 6.59 3.37 2.97
CA SER A 54 5.72 2.73 1.96
C SER A 54 4.75 1.69 2.56
N ASN A 55 5.06 1.15 3.74
CA ASN A 55 4.20 0.19 4.42
C ASN A 55 3.07 0.86 5.22
N LEU A 56 3.20 2.14 5.59
CA LEU A 56 2.21 2.86 6.42
C LEU A 56 0.80 2.90 5.80
N PRO A 57 0.62 3.17 4.49
CA PRO A 57 -0.71 3.18 3.89
C PRO A 57 -1.43 1.83 3.99
N PHE A 58 -0.70 0.71 3.98
CA PHE A 58 -1.30 -0.63 4.10
C PHE A 58 -1.81 -0.93 5.50
N VAL A 59 -1.32 -0.24 6.54
CA VAL A 59 -1.89 -0.35 7.90
C VAL A 59 -3.31 0.24 7.95
N GLY A 60 -3.57 1.27 7.15
CA GLY A 60 -4.91 1.84 6.97
C GLY A 60 -5.79 0.94 6.10
N ALA A 61 -5.31 0.58 4.91
CA ALA A 61 -6.03 -0.27 3.95
C ALA A 61 -6.33 -1.68 4.48
N GLY A 62 -5.52 -2.19 5.43
CA GLY A 62 -5.76 -3.44 6.15
C GLY A 62 -7.14 -3.55 6.81
N ARG A 63 -7.81 -2.41 7.06
CA ARG A 63 -9.10 -2.32 7.73
C ARG A 63 -10.31 -2.49 6.79
N GLU A 64 -10.14 -2.24 5.50
CA GLU A 64 -11.25 -2.20 4.53
C GLU A 64 -11.39 -3.50 3.73
N LEU A 65 -10.56 -4.48 4.02
CA LEU A 65 -10.48 -5.67 3.19
C LEU A 65 -11.64 -6.63 3.48
N SER A 66 -12.79 -6.41 2.84
CA SER A 66 -13.93 -7.33 2.69
C SER A 66 -13.57 -8.66 1.98
N PHE A 67 -12.28 -9.01 1.88
CA PHE A 67 -11.61 -10.09 1.13
C PHE A 67 -12.34 -11.41 0.93
N GLY A 68 -13.12 -11.86 1.89
CA GLY A 68 -13.78 -13.16 1.83
C GLY A 68 -15.27 -13.08 1.64
N ALA A 69 -15.91 -11.93 1.94
CA ALA A 69 -17.34 -11.77 1.78
C ALA A 69 -17.73 -11.89 0.30
N ALA A 70 -16.94 -11.28 -0.58
CA ALA A 70 -17.15 -11.30 -2.03
C ALA A 70 -16.99 -12.69 -2.69
N ILE A 71 -16.16 -13.57 -2.12
CA ILE A 71 -16.00 -14.97 -2.58
C ILE A 71 -16.86 -15.97 -1.80
N GLY A 72 -17.77 -15.48 -0.94
CA GLY A 72 -18.65 -16.32 -0.12
C GLY A 72 -17.90 -17.11 0.97
N ALA A 73 -16.71 -16.68 1.34
CA ALA A 73 -15.95 -17.27 2.44
C ALA A 73 -16.59 -16.93 3.79
N ASP A 74 -16.47 -17.86 4.73
CA ASP A 74 -17.00 -17.72 6.08
C ASP A 74 -16.46 -16.44 6.77
N PRO A 75 -17.30 -15.64 7.45
CA PRO A 75 -16.88 -14.43 8.17
C PRO A 75 -15.69 -14.64 9.13
N ASP A 76 -15.60 -15.80 9.79
CA ASP A 76 -14.49 -16.13 10.69
C ASP A 76 -13.18 -16.34 9.92
N LEU A 77 -13.27 -16.91 8.71
CA LEU A 77 -12.12 -17.07 7.81
C LEU A 77 -11.64 -15.71 7.29
N VAL A 78 -12.56 -14.82 6.90
CA VAL A 78 -12.23 -13.45 6.45
C VAL A 78 -11.48 -12.69 7.54
N THR A 79 -12.03 -12.71 8.75
CA THR A 79 -11.44 -12.05 9.92
C THR A 79 -10.04 -12.61 10.22
N THR A 80 -9.88 -13.94 10.13
CA THR A 80 -8.59 -14.59 10.32
C THR A 80 -7.56 -14.12 9.30
N ILE A 81 -7.93 -14.05 8.01
CA ILE A 81 -7.05 -13.58 6.93
C ILE A 81 -6.64 -12.12 7.17
N GLN A 82 -7.58 -11.25 7.52
CA GLN A 82 -7.29 -9.85 7.85
C GLN A 82 -6.27 -9.73 8.98
N ILE A 83 -6.46 -10.47 10.07
CA ILE A 83 -5.54 -10.46 11.22
C ILE A 83 -4.15 -10.94 10.82
N VAL A 84 -4.07 -12.03 10.05
CA VAL A 84 -2.80 -12.59 9.56
C VAL A 84 -2.07 -11.57 8.69
N MET A 85 -2.76 -10.96 7.73
CA MET A 85 -2.19 -9.94 6.85
C MET A 85 -1.75 -8.70 7.63
N ALA A 86 -2.57 -8.19 8.55
CA ALA A 86 -2.23 -7.06 9.42
C ALA A 86 -0.98 -7.37 10.26
N THR A 87 -0.86 -8.58 10.78
CA THR A 87 0.31 -9.04 11.54
C THR A 87 1.57 -9.06 10.68
N PHE A 88 1.49 -9.58 9.44
CA PHE A 88 2.60 -9.56 8.50
C PHE A 88 3.05 -8.14 8.15
N TRP A 89 2.11 -7.24 7.87
CA TRP A 89 2.40 -5.84 7.58
C TRP A 89 3.01 -5.10 8.78
N ALA A 90 2.49 -5.34 9.98
CA ALA A 90 3.06 -4.79 11.20
C ALA A 90 4.51 -5.27 11.41
N ALA A 91 4.77 -6.58 11.24
CA ALA A 91 6.11 -7.14 11.34
C ALA A 91 7.08 -6.55 10.31
N LEU A 92 6.66 -6.43 9.04
CA LEU A 92 7.43 -5.79 7.97
C LEU A 92 7.77 -4.34 8.32
N THR A 93 6.79 -3.58 8.81
CA THR A 93 6.94 -2.16 9.19
C THR A 93 7.91 -2.00 10.35
N LEU A 94 7.75 -2.80 11.41
CA LEU A 94 8.64 -2.78 12.58
C LEU A 94 10.07 -3.21 12.22
N CYS A 95 10.23 -4.22 11.36
CA CYS A 95 11.56 -4.64 10.89
C CYS A 95 12.24 -3.55 10.06
N ALA A 96 11.52 -2.92 9.12
CA ALA A 96 12.07 -1.82 8.33
C ALA A 96 12.48 -0.62 9.20
N LEU A 97 11.62 -0.24 10.15
CA LEU A 97 11.91 0.82 11.12
C LEU A 97 13.10 0.46 12.02
N GLY A 98 13.14 -0.76 12.56
CA GLY A 98 14.24 -1.23 13.39
C GLY A 98 15.57 -1.21 12.64
N LEU A 99 15.59 -1.68 11.38
CA LEU A 99 16.78 -1.61 10.53
C LEU A 99 17.20 -0.16 10.25
N PHE A 100 16.24 0.75 10.01
CA PHE A 100 16.54 2.17 9.87
C PHE A 100 17.18 2.73 11.15
N ILE A 101 16.56 2.52 12.32
CA ILE A 101 17.06 3.05 13.60
C ILE A 101 18.47 2.54 13.90
N LEU A 102 18.69 1.24 13.72
CA LEU A 102 19.93 0.56 14.11
C LEU A 102 21.07 0.73 13.11
N ARG A 103 20.78 0.81 11.81
CA ARG A 103 21.82 0.72 10.75
C ARG A 103 22.01 2.00 9.95
N VAL A 104 21.10 2.95 10.03
CA VAL A 104 21.19 4.21 9.27
C VAL A 104 21.78 5.33 10.12
N SER A 105 22.87 5.91 9.61
CA SER A 105 23.46 7.16 10.10
C SER A 105 24.13 7.93 8.96
N PRO A 106 23.98 9.27 8.86
CA PRO A 106 23.13 10.13 9.68
C PRO A 106 21.65 10.07 9.27
N LYS A 107 20.76 9.92 10.26
CA LYS A 107 19.31 9.67 10.05
C LYS A 107 18.59 10.82 9.34
N LEU A 108 18.79 12.06 9.79
CA LEU A 108 18.13 13.24 9.22
C LEU A 108 18.48 13.45 7.74
N ALA A 109 19.75 13.23 7.37
CA ALA A 109 20.16 13.33 5.97
C ALA A 109 19.52 12.23 5.11
N ALA A 110 19.42 10.99 5.63
CA ALA A 110 18.74 9.91 4.93
C ALA A 110 17.26 10.21 4.71
N ILE A 111 16.59 10.74 5.74
CA ILE A 111 15.19 11.18 5.66
C ILE A 111 15.05 12.28 4.60
N GLY A 112 15.86 13.35 4.66
CA GLY A 112 15.82 14.43 3.67
C GLY A 112 16.09 13.96 2.24
N ARG A 113 17.05 13.03 2.05
CA ARG A 113 17.30 12.41 0.75
C ARG A 113 16.12 11.59 0.26
N TYR A 114 15.40 10.91 1.15
CA TYR A 114 14.18 10.21 0.76
C TYR A 114 13.09 11.20 0.35
N PHE A 115 12.80 12.23 1.15
CA PHE A 115 11.75 13.20 0.83
C PHE A 115 11.95 13.91 -0.52
N THR A 116 13.20 14.04 -0.96
CA THR A 116 13.58 14.61 -2.26
C THR A 116 13.79 13.57 -3.38
N HIS A 117 13.69 12.27 -3.07
CA HIS A 117 13.87 11.20 -4.04
C HIS A 117 12.64 11.05 -4.95
N PRO A 118 12.80 10.80 -6.26
CA PRO A 118 11.67 10.57 -7.17
C PRO A 118 10.72 9.45 -6.74
N THR A 119 11.21 8.45 -6.02
CA THR A 119 10.37 7.38 -5.46
C THR A 119 9.28 7.92 -4.54
N SER A 120 9.59 8.94 -3.74
CA SER A 120 8.68 9.47 -2.72
C SER A 120 7.49 10.19 -3.33
N LEU A 121 7.62 10.70 -4.57
CA LEU A 121 6.50 11.24 -5.33
C LEU A 121 5.39 10.20 -5.53
N ASN A 122 5.75 8.93 -5.77
CA ASN A 122 4.75 7.86 -5.93
C ASN A 122 4.02 7.59 -4.61
N ILE A 123 4.73 7.69 -3.47
CA ILE A 123 4.10 7.53 -2.16
C ILE A 123 3.20 8.72 -1.82
N TYR A 124 3.62 9.95 -2.08
CA TYR A 124 2.76 11.12 -1.88
C TYR A 124 1.51 11.06 -2.75
N ALA A 125 1.66 10.68 -4.02
CA ALA A 125 0.55 10.47 -4.93
C ALA A 125 -0.40 9.37 -4.41
N ALA A 126 0.14 8.24 -3.95
CA ALA A 126 -0.68 7.16 -3.38
C ALA A 126 -1.47 7.61 -2.15
N ILE A 127 -0.85 8.34 -1.22
CA ILE A 127 -1.54 8.88 -0.03
C ILE A 127 -2.67 9.83 -0.43
N LEU A 128 -2.43 10.73 -1.39
CA LEU A 128 -3.47 11.63 -1.89
C LEU A 128 -4.62 10.89 -2.56
N ILE A 129 -4.30 9.84 -3.33
CA ILE A 129 -5.31 9.02 -4.01
C ILE A 129 -6.11 8.20 -3.00
N PHE A 130 -5.50 7.65 -1.94
CA PHE A 130 -6.24 7.04 -0.84
C PHE A 130 -7.17 8.03 -0.14
N GLY A 131 -6.71 9.26 0.10
CA GLY A 131 -7.56 10.31 0.65
C GLY A 131 -8.76 10.63 -0.25
N LEU A 132 -8.56 10.63 -1.57
CA LEU A 132 -9.65 10.80 -2.53
C LEU A 132 -10.59 9.58 -2.57
N SER A 133 -10.03 8.37 -2.50
CA SER A 133 -10.80 7.12 -2.42
C SER A 133 -11.76 7.14 -1.23
N SER A 134 -11.23 7.44 -0.04
CA SER A 134 -12.01 7.53 1.19
C SER A 134 -13.05 8.65 1.15
N ALA A 135 -12.82 9.73 0.39
CA ALA A 135 -13.83 10.76 0.17
C ALA A 135 -15.01 10.26 -0.69
N PHE A 136 -14.78 9.37 -1.67
CA PHE A 136 -15.85 8.69 -2.42
C PHE A 136 -16.57 7.62 -1.59
N GLU A 137 -15.83 6.85 -0.79
CA GLU A 137 -16.40 5.88 0.17
C GLU A 137 -17.36 6.57 1.14
N GLN A 138 -16.95 7.71 1.72
CA GLN A 138 -17.74 8.41 2.74
C GLN A 138 -18.78 9.38 2.17
N GLY A 139 -18.79 9.61 0.84
CA GLY A 139 -19.59 10.68 0.22
C GLY A 139 -19.23 12.08 0.78
N ALA A 140 -17.96 12.29 1.12
CA ALA A 140 -17.47 13.49 1.78
C ALA A 140 -17.07 14.57 0.76
N PHE A 141 -16.87 15.82 1.23
CA PHE A 141 -16.40 16.94 0.40
C PHE A 141 -17.24 17.22 -0.86
N TYR A 142 -18.57 17.06 -0.77
CA TYR A 142 -19.50 17.20 -1.90
C TYR A 142 -19.29 16.19 -3.03
N LEU A 143 -18.54 15.11 -2.80
CA LEU A 143 -18.45 13.98 -3.73
C LEU A 143 -19.62 13.02 -3.52
N PRO A 144 -20.17 12.42 -4.59
CA PRO A 144 -21.17 11.38 -4.46
C PRO A 144 -20.55 10.11 -3.88
N HIS A 145 -21.31 9.38 -3.06
CA HIS A 145 -20.92 8.03 -2.65
C HIS A 145 -20.79 7.13 -3.88
N SER A 146 -19.66 6.44 -4.03
CA SER A 146 -19.38 5.61 -5.21
C SER A 146 -18.33 4.53 -4.94
N THR A 147 -18.78 3.31 -4.64
CA THR A 147 -17.94 2.12 -4.42
C THR A 147 -17.00 1.83 -5.60
N LEU A 148 -17.51 1.99 -6.84
CA LEU A 148 -16.67 1.80 -8.03
C LEU A 148 -15.48 2.78 -8.09
N MET A 149 -15.66 4.01 -7.61
CA MET A 149 -14.62 5.04 -7.68
C MET A 149 -13.60 4.89 -6.57
N GLU A 150 -14.08 4.54 -5.39
CA GLU A 150 -13.24 4.06 -4.29
C GLU A 150 -12.34 2.91 -4.77
N GLU A 151 -12.90 1.79 -5.22
CA GLU A 151 -12.13 0.60 -5.63
C GLU A 151 -11.08 0.91 -6.72
N LEU A 152 -11.44 1.73 -7.71
CA LEU A 152 -10.52 2.14 -8.78
C LEU A 152 -9.37 3.02 -8.27
N LEU A 153 -9.67 3.96 -7.37
CA LEU A 153 -8.66 4.84 -6.79
C LEU A 153 -7.73 4.05 -5.87
N GLU A 154 -8.25 3.15 -5.06
CA GLU A 154 -7.44 2.23 -4.27
C GLU A 154 -6.50 1.39 -5.13
N LEU A 155 -7.00 0.81 -6.23
CA LEU A 155 -6.18 0.03 -7.16
C LEU A 155 -5.01 0.85 -7.72
N VAL A 156 -5.27 2.12 -8.06
CA VAL A 156 -4.21 3.06 -8.49
C VAL A 156 -3.24 3.35 -7.36
N ALA A 157 -3.73 3.60 -6.14
CA ALA A 157 -2.89 3.88 -4.97
C ALA A 157 -1.97 2.68 -4.64
N PHE A 158 -2.50 1.46 -4.60
CA PHE A 158 -1.71 0.24 -4.41
C PHE A 158 -0.66 0.07 -5.51
N SER A 159 -1.02 0.34 -6.76
CA SER A 159 -0.08 0.27 -7.90
C SER A 159 1.07 1.27 -7.77
N LEU A 160 0.80 2.48 -7.29
CA LEU A 160 1.82 3.50 -7.05
C LEU A 160 2.76 3.10 -5.91
N ILE A 161 2.25 2.49 -4.84
CA ILE A 161 3.08 2.00 -3.75
C ILE A 161 3.95 0.82 -4.20
N LEU A 162 3.39 -0.13 -4.95
CA LEU A 162 4.15 -1.21 -5.56
C LEU A 162 5.28 -0.67 -6.44
N ARG A 163 4.98 0.33 -7.27
CA ARG A 163 5.98 1.02 -8.09
C ARG A 163 7.03 1.72 -7.24
N ALA A 164 6.64 2.37 -6.15
CA ALA A 164 7.57 3.02 -5.24
C ALA A 164 8.58 2.01 -4.66
N ALA A 165 8.09 0.88 -4.15
CA ALA A 165 8.92 -0.21 -3.61
C ALA A 165 9.83 -0.84 -4.69
N TRP A 166 9.37 -0.89 -5.94
CA TRP A 166 10.16 -1.40 -7.06
C TRP A 166 11.28 -0.45 -7.49
N VAL A 167 10.98 0.85 -7.59
CA VAL A 167 11.92 1.89 -8.06
C VAL A 167 12.89 2.31 -6.97
N LEU A 168 12.55 2.09 -5.69
CA LEU A 168 13.43 2.38 -4.55
C LEU A 168 14.74 1.58 -4.66
N ARG A 169 15.74 2.23 -5.21
CA ARG A 169 17.12 1.76 -5.29
C ARG A 169 17.97 2.92 -4.84
N GLU A 170 18.87 2.68 -3.89
CA GLU A 170 19.97 3.60 -3.73
C GLU A 170 20.78 3.52 -5.02
N LYS A 171 21.10 4.66 -5.66
CA LYS A 171 22.19 4.67 -6.63
C LYS A 171 23.40 4.21 -5.84
N THR A 172 23.80 2.94 -6.00
CA THR A 172 25.14 2.49 -5.65
C THR A 172 26.07 3.40 -6.45
N ARG A 173 26.54 4.49 -5.82
CA ARG A 173 27.66 5.22 -6.39
C ARG A 173 28.83 4.23 -6.36
N PRO A 174 29.47 3.94 -7.50
CA PRO A 174 30.76 3.26 -7.49
C PRO A 174 31.77 4.06 -6.68
#